data_AF-A0A7X1TZK7-F1
#
_entry.id   AF-A0A7X1TZK7-F1
#
_cell.length_a   1.000
_cell.length_b   1.000
_cell.length_c   1.000
_cell.angle_alpha   90.00
_cell.angle_beta   90.00
_cell.angle_gamma   90.00
#
_symmetry.space_group_name_H-M   'P 1'
#
loop_
_entity.id
_entity.type
_entity.pdbx_description
1 polymer ?
#
loop_
_entity_poly.entity_id
_entity_poly.type
_entity_poly.pdbx_seq_one_letter_code
_entity_poly.pdbx_strand_id
1 'polypeptide(L)'
;MTHTTTDRVPVDTSSKPDILRRLAYIEGHVQGVRRMVEEDKYCVDVLKQTYAVRRAIEKLEGLILENHLQGCVVHGIKEGREDAVIGELLDLYELAGR
;
A
#
# COMPACT_ATOMS: atom_id res chain seq x y z
N MET A 1 -3.88 12.34 -24.00
CA MET A 1 -4.64 11.09 -23.83
C MET A 1 -5.21 11.13 -22.44
N THR A 2 -6.53 11.32 -22.35
CA THR A 2 -7.25 11.67 -21.13
C THR A 2 -7.56 10.41 -20.33
N HIS A 3 -6.83 10.15 -19.25
CA HIS A 3 -7.27 9.22 -18.22
C HIS A 3 -8.44 9.86 -17.49
N THR A 4 -9.65 9.45 -17.85
CA THR A 4 -10.91 9.92 -17.28
C THR A 4 -10.98 9.55 -15.80
N THR A 5 -11.22 10.54 -14.94
CA THR A 5 -11.32 10.50 -13.47
C THR A 5 -12.40 9.56 -12.89
N THR A 6 -13.04 8.70 -13.69
CA THR A 6 -14.30 8.02 -13.34
C THR A 6 -14.14 6.69 -12.59
N ASP A 7 -12.94 6.09 -12.52
CA ASP A 7 -12.77 4.73 -11.95
C ASP A 7 -12.00 4.66 -10.61
N ARG A 8 -11.93 5.77 -9.86
CA ARG A 8 -11.30 5.76 -8.53
C ARG A 8 -12.16 4.99 -7.52
N VAL A 9 -11.90 3.69 -7.39
CA VAL A 9 -12.56 2.87 -6.37
C VAL A 9 -11.94 3.16 -5.00
N PRO A 10 -12.73 3.54 -3.98
CA PRO A 10 -12.22 3.75 -2.64
C PRO A 10 -11.66 2.45 -2.07
N VAL A 11 -10.67 2.57 -1.18
CA VAL A 11 -10.18 1.44 -0.36
C VAL A 11 -11.38 0.73 0.26
N ASP A 12 -11.49 -0.57 -0.02
CA ASP A 12 -12.65 -1.37 0.38
C ASP A 12 -12.94 -1.21 1.88
N THR A 13 -14.21 -0.95 2.18
CA THR A 13 -14.72 -0.70 3.51
C THR A 13 -14.55 -1.88 4.46
N SER A 14 -14.56 -3.13 3.94
CA SER A 14 -14.43 -4.33 4.79
C SER A 14 -13.01 -4.49 5.34
N SER A 15 -12.00 -4.12 4.56
CA SER A 15 -10.58 -4.17 4.93
C SER A 15 -10.05 -2.89 5.57
N LYS A 16 -10.83 -1.80 5.52
CA LYS A 16 -10.47 -0.50 6.09
C LYS A 16 -10.02 -0.57 7.56
N PRO A 17 -10.67 -1.31 8.49
CA PRO A 17 -10.19 -1.43 9.87
C PRO A 17 -8.81 -2.11 9.98
N ASP A 18 -8.54 -3.12 9.14
CA ASP A 18 -7.26 -3.83 9.11
C ASP A 18 -6.13 -2.93 8.60
N ILE A 19 -6.40 -2.21 7.51
CA ILE A 19 -5.51 -1.21 6.91
C ILE A 19 -5.16 -0.12 7.93
N LEU A 20 -6.15 0.46 8.60
CA LEU A 20 -5.92 1.50 9.61
C LEU A 20 -5.10 0.99 10.80
N ARG A 21 -5.34 -0.26 11.25
CA ARG A 21 -4.55 -0.87 12.33
C ARG A 21 -3.09 -1.07 11.93
N ARG A 22 -2.83 -1.51 10.70
CA ARG A 22 -1.46 -1.66 10.17
C ARG A 22 -0.76 -0.31 9.99
N LEU A 23 -1.49 0.71 9.54
CA LEU A 23 -0.97 2.07 9.46
C LEU A 23 -0.55 2.61 10.83
N ALA A 24 -1.39 2.44 11.86
CA ALA A 24 -1.04 2.84 13.23
C ALA A 24 0.22 2.14 13.75
N TYR A 25 0.40 0.85 13.42
CA TYR A 25 1.62 0.11 13.72
C TYR A 25 2.85 0.68 12.98
N ILE A 26 2.74 0.90 11.67
CA ILE A 26 3.81 1.50 10.86
C ILE A 26 4.19 2.87 11.40
N GLU A 27 3.21 3.71 11.73
CA GLU A 27 3.42 5.03 12.33
C GLU A 27 4.21 4.91 13.64
N GLY A 28 3.81 4.02 14.55
CA GLY A 28 4.53 3.76 15.79
C GLY A 28 6.00 3.36 15.57
N HIS A 29 6.27 2.53 14.56
CA HIS A 29 7.64 2.14 14.20
C HIS A 29 8.45 3.30 13.64
N VAL A 30 7.88 4.13 12.76
CA VAL A 30 8.55 5.32 12.21
C VAL A 30 8.87 6.32 13.33
N GLN A 31 7.94 6.53 14.26
CA GLN A 31 8.17 7.35 15.46
C GLN A 31 9.30 6.77 16.33
N GLY A 32 9.38 5.43 16.42
CA GLY A 32 10.49 4.74 17.07
C GLY A 32 11.84 5.00 16.41
N VAL A 33 11.91 4.88 15.08
CA VAL A 33 13.12 5.19 14.30
C VAL A 33 13.56 6.63 14.54
N ARG A 34 12.63 7.60 14.53
CA ARG A 34 12.94 9.00 14.81
C ARG A 34 13.60 9.17 16.18
N ARG A 35 13.01 8.60 17.24
CA ARG A 35 13.60 8.65 18.59
C ARG A 35 14.98 8.00 18.65
N MET A 36 15.20 6.89 17.95
CA MET A 36 16.51 6.26 17.92
C MET A 36 17.58 7.17 17.30
N VAL A 37 17.23 7.97 16.30
CA VAL A 37 18.13 8.96 15.72
C VAL A 37 18.35 10.13 16.68
N GLU A 38 17.29 10.65 17.29
CA GLU A 38 17.37 11.73 18.30
C GLU A 38 18.22 11.33 19.53
N GLU A 39 18.26 10.05 19.87
CA GLU A 39 19.03 9.49 20.99
C GLU A 39 20.41 8.92 20.59
N ASP A 40 20.91 9.25 19.39
CA ASP A 40 22.22 8.81 18.86
C ASP A 40 22.44 7.28 18.95
N LYS A 41 21.39 6.48 18.72
CA LYS A 41 21.50 5.01 18.76
C LYS A 41 22.42 4.48 17.66
N TYR A 42 22.97 3.29 17.92
CA TYR A 42 23.85 2.59 17.00
C TYR A 42 23.20 2.40 15.62
N CYS A 43 23.93 2.80 14.57
CA CYS A 43 23.39 2.88 13.21
C CYS A 43 22.80 1.56 12.71
N VAL A 44 23.41 0.42 13.05
CA VAL A 44 22.91 -0.90 12.62
C VAL A 44 21.54 -1.21 13.22
N ASP A 45 21.26 -0.75 14.45
CA ASP A 45 19.96 -0.99 15.07
C ASP A 45 18.88 -0.08 14.49
N VAL A 46 19.24 1.16 14.14
CA VAL A 46 18.35 2.05 13.35
C VAL A 46 18.02 1.40 12.01
N LEU A 47 19.03 0.87 11.30
CA LEU A 47 18.84 0.18 10.01
C LEU A 47 17.91 -1.03 10.16
N LYS A 48 18.10 -1.88 11.18
CA LYS A 48 17.17 -3.00 11.46
C LYS A 48 15.73 -2.53 11.63
N GLN A 49 15.49 -1.41 12.33
CA GLN A 49 14.13 -0.87 12.48
C GLN A 49 13.59 -0.31 11.17
N THR A 50 14.40 0.36 10.34
CA THR A 50 13.95 0.79 9.00
C THR A 50 13.58 -0.39 8.09
N TYR A 51 14.29 -1.52 8.18
CA TYR A 51 13.90 -2.74 7.48
C TYR A 51 12.57 -3.30 7.99
N ALA A 52 12.32 -3.25 9.30
CA ALA A 52 11.03 -3.65 9.87
C ALA A 52 9.88 -2.76 9.35
N VAL A 53 10.09 -1.45 9.26
CA VAL A 53 9.13 -0.50 8.65
C VAL A 53 8.86 -0.88 7.19
N ARG A 54 9.90 -1.09 6.37
CA ARG A 54 9.73 -1.52 4.98
C ARG A 54 8.90 -2.80 4.85
N ARG A 55 9.21 -3.83 5.64
CA ARG A 55 8.45 -5.09 5.63
C ARG A 55 7.00 -4.90 6.05
N ALA A 56 6.71 -3.97 6.96
CA ALA A 56 5.34 -3.66 7.36
C ALA A 56 4.56 -2.96 6.24
N ILE A 57 5.21 -2.06 5.50
CA ILE A 57 4.65 -1.38 4.32
C ILE A 57 4.36 -2.41 3.22
N GLU A 58 5.33 -3.26 2.86
CA GLU A 58 5.15 -4.32 1.85
C GLU A 58 3.95 -5.23 2.17
N LYS A 59 3.74 -5.56 3.46
CA LYS A 59 2.57 -6.33 3.91
C LYS A 59 1.25 -5.57 3.81
N LEU A 60 1.27 -4.26 4.04
CA LEU A 60 0.10 -3.40 3.88
C LEU A 60 -0.29 -3.27 2.41
N GLU A 61 0.70 -3.04 1.53
CA GLU A 61 0.52 -2.97 0.08
C GLU A 61 -0.07 -4.27 -0.47
N GLY A 62 0.46 -5.43 -0.04
CA GLY A 62 -0.09 -6.74 -0.43
C GLY A 62 -1.56 -6.92 -0.05
N LEU A 63 -1.95 -6.49 1.16
CA LEU A 63 -3.35 -6.51 1.59
C LEU A 63 -4.22 -5.59 0.72
N ILE A 64 -3.78 -4.37 0.44
CA ILE A 64 -4.53 -3.42 -0.39
C ILE A 64 -4.70 -3.98 -1.81
N LEU A 65 -3.64 -4.55 -2.37
CA LEU A 65 -3.65 -5.17 -3.69
C LEU A 65 -4.62 -6.37 -3.74
N GLU A 66 -4.57 -7.28 -2.77
CA GLU A 66 -5.49 -8.43 -2.70
C GLU A 66 -6.95 -7.97 -2.71
N ASN A 67 -7.29 -6.95 -1.92
CA ASN A 67 -8.63 -6.38 -1.88
C ASN A 67 -9.03 -5.75 -3.22
N HIS A 68 -8.11 -5.04 -3.88
CA HIS A 68 -8.37 -4.45 -5.19
C HIS A 68 -8.65 -5.53 -6.25
N LEU A 69 -7.86 -6.61 -6.26
CA LEU A 69 -8.04 -7.74 -7.17
C LEU A 69 -9.38 -8.45 -6.92
N GLN A 70 -9.74 -8.72 -5.67
CA GLN A 70 -10.98 -9.44 -5.33
C GLN A 70 -12.25 -8.60 -5.53
N GLY A 71 -12.17 -7.28 -5.36
CA GLY A 71 -13.30 -6.37 -5.50
C GLY A 71 -13.36 -5.68 -6.86
N CYS A 72 -12.48 -4.70 -7.05
CA CYS A 72 -12.51 -3.76 -8.17
C CYS A 72 -12.33 -4.47 -9.51
N VAL A 73 -11.32 -5.34 -9.60
CA VAL A 73 -10.99 -6.06 -10.86
C VAL A 73 -12.08 -7.07 -11.21
N VAL A 74 -12.49 -7.92 -10.24
CA VAL A 74 -13.59 -8.89 -10.47
C VAL A 74 -14.88 -8.19 -10.89
N HIS A 75 -15.21 -7.05 -10.26
CA HIS A 75 -16.41 -6.29 -10.62
C HIS A 75 -16.29 -5.62 -11.99
N GLY A 76 -15.15 -4.98 -12.27
CA GLY A 76 -14.88 -4.33 -13.55
C GLY A 76 -14.94 -5.32 -14.73
N ILE A 77 -14.37 -6.52 -14.57
CA ILE A 77 -14.49 -7.58 -15.58
C ILE A 77 -15.95 -7.98 -15.81
N LYS A 78 -16.75 -8.12 -14.75
CA LYS A 78 -18.19 -8.45 -14.88
C LYS A 78 -19.00 -7.34 -15.58
N GLU A 79 -18.51 -6.11 -15.55
CA GLU A 79 -19.14 -4.94 -16.15
C GLU A 79 -18.61 -4.59 -17.54
N GLY A 80 -17.68 -5.39 -18.09
CA GLY A 80 -17.07 -5.12 -19.41
C GLY A 80 -16.04 -3.97 -19.38
N ARG A 81 -15.41 -3.73 -18.23
CA ARG A 81 -14.37 -2.71 -18.00
C ARG A 81 -12.98 -3.32 -17.82
N GLU A 82 -12.74 -4.51 -18.38
CA GLU A 82 -11.49 -5.27 -18.19
C GLU A 82 -10.23 -4.49 -18.57
N ASP A 83 -10.22 -3.81 -19.71
CA ASP A 83 -9.05 -3.07 -20.19
C ASP A 83 -8.69 -1.90 -19.27
N ALA A 84 -9.69 -1.24 -18.69
CA ALA A 84 -9.49 -0.13 -17.77
C ALA A 84 -8.88 -0.63 -16.44
N VAL A 85 -9.50 -1.61 -15.80
CA VAL A 85 -9.04 -2.11 -14.49
C VAL A 85 -7.70 -2.84 -14.57
N ILE A 86 -7.40 -3.52 -15.69
CA ILE A 86 -6.09 -4.14 -15.91
C ILE A 86 -5.04 -3.05 -16.21
N GLY A 87 -5.38 -2.05 -17.01
CA GLY A 87 -4.49 -0.92 -17.32
C GLY A 87 -4.02 -0.17 -16.06
N GLU A 88 -4.94 0.10 -15.14
CA GLU A 88 -4.60 0.73 -13.85
C GLU A 88 -3.57 -0.08 -13.04
N LEU A 89 -3.67 -1.41 -13.07
CA LEU A 89 -2.74 -2.28 -12.37
C LEU A 89 -1.36 -2.28 -13.04
N LEU A 90 -1.32 -2.29 -14.37
CA LEU A 90 -0.06 -2.19 -15.12
C LEU A 90 0.66 -0.86 -14.84
N ASP A 91 -0.08 0.25 -14.84
CA ASP A 91 0.45 1.58 -14.51
C ASP A 91 1.07 1.61 -13.09
N LEU A 92 0.43 0.96 -12.12
CA LEU A 92 0.95 0.83 -10.76
C LEU A 92 2.29 0.06 -10.72
N TYR A 93 2.40 -1.05 -11.46
CA TYR A 93 3.64 -1.85 -11.50
C TYR A 93 4.78 -1.14 -12.24
N GLU A 94 4.48 -0.32 -13.25
CA GLU A 94 5.49 0.52 -13.89
C GLU A 94 6.02 1.61 -12.95
N LEU A 95 5.18 2.15 -12.06
CA LEU A 95 5.61 3.10 -11.04
C LEU A 95 6.48 2.43 -9.96
N ALA A 96 6.07 1.25 -9.49
CA ALA A 96 6.78 0.51 -8.45
C ALA A 96 8.12 -0.09 -8.92
N GLY A 97 8.30 -0.27 -10.23
CA GLY A 97 9.54 -0.77 -10.84
C GLY A 97 10.63 0.29 -11.09
N ARG A 98 10.37 1.57 -10.77
CA ARG A 98 11.35 2.67 -10.83
C ARG A 98 12.05 2.87 -9.49
#